data_AF-A0A5N6U8Q9-F1
#
_entry.id   AF-A0A5N6U8Q9-F1
#
_cell.length_a   1.000
_cell.length_b   1.000
_cell.length_c   1.000
_cell.angle_alpha   90.00
_cell.angle_beta   90.00
_cell.angle_gamma   90.00
#
_symmetry.space_group_name_H-M   'P 1'
#
loop_
_entity.id
_entity.type
_entity.pdbx_description
1 polymer ?
#
loop_
_entity_poly.entity_id
_entity_poly.type
_entity_poly.pdbx_seq_one_letter_code
_entity_poly.pdbx_strand_id
1 'polypeptide(L)'
;MEYHESVNTERTERCLERIKAYPRGSARTILLFGKPGVGKSSLAEHITGTSGLSGASETGTDRCQIIDTQINETEHFVFDTPGFEDERGAWVTYCEIAQLLNQIREHAVIVAIFFVTPINIFKRRADPFEEKLYIWLFGMSGEPFMKSVTFVVTFWEAHNPTQLRKFNDFLVRRKEQEWAPFIAHGARTYQFGKVYSAGIETEETLHWDTDTERLAAQAREMVRVYCREIPIVQPLILHELNMGMALESTAAGQVFRPAGDGGMNDQGPFRAQSTASSGGFNRSRSTESPQSGAQASTTPTSPPTTKSTDDSLDPSSWAQARGIAWDITIRYVPQIVEHVLKTQFGGAGPVIGGGGGDFASSMQSMIANGLDIYSAKDTADFFGMASDIGSRGQYFAAWGGVGNYKGSAEQNDWLRNEMWRRFSR
;
A
#
# COMPACT_ATOMS: atom_id res chain seq x y z
N MET A 1 -3.19 -17.06 28.01
CA MET A 1 -3.54 -15.95 27.10
C MET A 1 -3.37 -14.61 27.81
N GLU A 2 -4.09 -14.36 28.92
CA GLU A 2 -3.99 -13.11 29.71
C GLU A 2 -2.57 -12.67 30.11
N TYR A 3 -1.69 -13.62 30.51
CA TYR A 3 -0.31 -13.27 30.88
C TYR A 3 0.52 -12.69 29.71
N HIS A 4 0.41 -13.26 28.51
CA HIS A 4 1.15 -12.77 27.35
C HIS A 4 0.60 -11.43 26.84
N GLU A 5 -0.71 -11.22 26.95
CA GLU A 5 -1.36 -9.95 26.60
C GLU A 5 -0.93 -8.80 27.52
N SER A 6 -0.82 -9.07 28.83
CA SER A 6 -0.30 -8.10 29.81
C SER A 6 1.15 -7.69 29.48
N VAL A 7 2.03 -8.67 29.19
CA VAL A 7 3.44 -8.40 28.88
C VAL A 7 3.60 -7.61 27.57
N ASN A 8 2.82 -7.93 26.54
CA ASN A 8 2.88 -7.21 25.26
C ASN A 8 2.32 -5.78 25.37
N THR A 9 1.32 -5.58 26.24
CA THR A 9 0.77 -4.24 26.54
C THR A 9 1.80 -3.38 27.26
N GLU A 10 2.38 -3.87 28.35
CA GLU A 10 3.45 -3.17 29.10
C GLU A 10 4.65 -2.83 28.20
N ARG A 11 5.04 -3.76 27.33
CA ARG A 11 6.12 -3.52 26.34
C ARG A 11 5.76 -2.38 25.39
N THR A 12 4.54 -2.36 24.89
CA THR A 12 4.07 -1.34 23.94
C THR A 12 4.03 0.03 24.61
N GLU A 13 3.52 0.13 25.84
CA GLU A 13 3.49 1.37 26.62
C GLU A 13 4.92 1.91 26.87
N ARG A 14 5.83 1.05 27.31
CA ARG A 14 7.25 1.40 27.48
C ARG A 14 7.87 1.92 26.18
N CYS A 15 7.59 1.28 25.05
CA CYS A 15 8.11 1.73 23.76
C CYS A 15 7.51 3.09 23.35
N LEU A 16 6.23 3.32 23.62
CA LEU A 16 5.58 4.61 23.36
C LEU A 16 6.20 5.75 24.16
N GLU A 17 6.47 5.52 25.45
CA GLU A 17 7.16 6.51 26.29
C GLU A 17 8.56 6.82 25.74
N ARG A 18 9.30 5.78 25.34
CA ARG A 18 10.62 5.94 24.73
C ARG A 18 10.56 6.73 23.42
N ILE A 19 9.63 6.40 22.52
CA ILE A 19 9.42 7.16 21.28
C ILE A 19 9.14 8.63 21.60
N LYS A 20 8.25 8.93 22.56
CA LYS A 20 7.91 10.30 22.95
C LYS A 20 9.09 11.06 23.61
N ALA A 21 10.06 10.35 24.17
CA ALA A 21 11.28 10.94 24.71
C ALA A 21 12.29 11.36 23.62
N TYR A 22 12.14 10.88 22.38
CA TYR A 22 13.00 11.32 21.28
C TYR A 22 12.72 12.77 20.89
N PRO A 23 13.76 13.53 20.51
CA PRO A 23 13.60 14.79 19.79
C PRO A 23 12.69 14.61 18.57
N ARG A 24 11.98 15.67 18.18
CA ARG A 24 10.99 15.61 17.11
C ARG A 24 11.52 14.91 15.85
N GLY A 25 10.78 13.91 15.38
CA GLY A 25 11.07 13.15 14.17
C GLY A 25 12.40 12.39 14.17
N SER A 26 12.81 11.80 15.29
CA SER A 26 14.10 11.05 15.35
C SER A 26 13.98 9.57 15.74
N ALA A 27 12.83 9.13 16.29
CA ALA A 27 12.59 7.71 16.53
C ALA A 27 12.25 7.00 15.21
N ARG A 28 13.07 6.02 14.79
CA ARG A 28 12.86 5.30 13.53
C ARG A 28 11.85 4.17 13.71
N THR A 29 10.79 4.18 12.91
CA THR A 29 9.71 3.18 13.02
C THR A 29 9.53 2.37 11.73
N ILE A 30 9.23 1.08 11.89
CA ILE A 30 8.93 0.15 10.79
C ILE A 30 7.53 -0.37 11.01
N LEU A 31 6.65 -0.21 10.03
CA LEU A 31 5.26 -0.68 10.10
C LEU A 31 5.09 -2.01 9.37
N LEU A 32 4.44 -2.99 9.98
CA LEU A 32 4.11 -4.27 9.36
C LEU A 32 2.60 -4.34 9.09
N PHE A 33 2.19 -4.39 7.83
CA PHE A 33 0.78 -4.52 7.43
C PHE A 33 0.51 -5.82 6.67
N GLY A 34 -0.75 -6.21 6.59
CA GLY A 34 -1.19 -7.40 5.84
C GLY A 34 -2.40 -8.07 6.47
N LYS A 35 -2.88 -9.15 5.85
CA LYS A 35 -4.01 -9.94 6.36
C LYS A 35 -3.63 -10.69 7.66
N PRO A 36 -4.60 -11.27 8.39
CA PRO A 36 -4.30 -12.22 9.46
C PRO A 36 -3.53 -13.44 8.94
N GLY A 37 -2.69 -14.05 9.79
CA GLY A 37 -1.96 -15.29 9.46
C GLY A 37 -0.83 -15.19 8.44
N VAL A 38 -0.53 -14.00 7.90
CA VAL A 38 0.52 -13.82 6.87
C VAL A 38 1.96 -13.79 7.42
N GLY A 39 2.14 -13.94 8.73
CA GLY A 39 3.45 -13.99 9.38
C GLY A 39 4.03 -12.64 9.83
N LYS A 40 3.19 -11.60 10.03
CA LYS A 40 3.64 -10.28 10.52
C LYS A 40 4.33 -10.36 11.88
N SER A 41 3.65 -10.95 12.87
CA SER A 41 4.16 -11.10 14.23
C SER A 41 5.42 -11.98 14.27
N SER A 42 5.45 -13.09 13.53
CA SER A 42 6.65 -13.93 13.41
C SER A 42 7.82 -13.17 12.75
N LEU A 43 7.54 -12.37 11.72
CA LEU A 43 8.56 -11.49 11.13
C LEU A 43 9.06 -10.45 12.15
N ALA A 44 8.17 -9.84 12.94
CA ALA A 44 8.55 -8.93 14.02
C ALA A 44 9.44 -9.62 15.07
N GLU A 45 9.13 -10.85 15.46
CA GLU A 45 9.95 -11.68 16.35
C GLU A 45 11.34 -11.91 15.76
N HIS A 46 11.42 -12.32 14.48
CA HIS A 46 12.70 -12.52 13.78
C HIS A 46 13.53 -11.23 13.65
N ILE A 47 12.89 -10.08 13.38
CA ILE A 47 13.58 -8.78 13.32
C ILE A 47 14.14 -8.43 14.70
N THR A 48 13.30 -8.53 15.73
CA THR A 48 13.59 -7.96 17.05
C THR A 48 14.41 -8.89 17.95
N GLY A 49 14.31 -10.21 17.74
CA GLY A 49 14.79 -11.23 18.65
C GLY A 49 13.87 -11.48 19.84
N THR A 50 12.67 -10.92 19.84
CA THR A 50 11.65 -11.12 20.88
C THR A 50 10.81 -12.36 20.57
N SER A 51 10.17 -12.94 21.59
CA SER A 51 9.22 -14.05 21.46
C SER A 51 7.87 -13.73 22.10
N GLY A 52 6.80 -14.40 21.68
CA GLY A 52 5.48 -14.33 22.29
C GLY A 52 4.54 -13.28 21.66
N LEU A 53 4.87 -12.80 20.46
CA LEU A 53 3.96 -12.02 19.61
C LEU A 53 3.05 -12.95 18.81
N SER A 54 3.63 -13.98 18.17
CA SER A 54 2.91 -14.88 17.26
C SER A 54 1.98 -15.89 17.96
N GLY A 55 2.18 -16.11 19.26
CA GLY A 55 1.39 -17.05 20.08
C GLY A 55 0.27 -16.42 20.92
N ALA A 56 -0.03 -15.12 20.74
CA ALA A 56 -0.95 -14.40 21.63
C ALA A 56 -2.44 -14.71 21.39
N SER A 57 -2.85 -15.18 20.20
CA SER A 57 -4.20 -15.68 19.93
C SER A 57 -4.27 -16.48 18.63
N GLU A 58 -5.10 -17.53 18.58
CA GLU A 58 -5.43 -18.23 17.31
C GLU A 58 -6.13 -17.31 16.29
N THR A 59 -6.67 -16.16 16.74
CA THR A 59 -7.35 -15.16 15.91
C THR A 59 -6.43 -14.07 15.35
N GLY A 60 -5.13 -14.06 15.72
CA GLY A 60 -4.18 -13.03 15.34
C GLY A 60 -4.06 -11.87 16.33
N THR A 61 -3.30 -10.84 15.97
CA THR A 61 -3.05 -9.64 16.79
C THR A 61 -4.27 -8.72 16.76
N ASP A 62 -4.88 -8.43 17.92
CA ASP A 62 -6.08 -7.57 18.00
C ASP A 62 -5.77 -6.08 18.24
N ARG A 63 -4.57 -5.76 18.73
CA ARG A 63 -4.10 -4.39 18.99
C ARG A 63 -2.71 -4.16 18.44
N CYS A 64 -2.38 -2.94 18.07
CA CYS A 64 -1.01 -2.65 17.63
C CYS A 64 -0.01 -2.88 18.78
N GLN A 65 1.08 -3.59 18.48
CA GLN A 65 2.17 -3.86 19.42
C GLN A 65 3.44 -3.17 18.94
N ILE A 66 4.20 -2.59 19.87
CA ILE A 66 5.47 -1.92 19.56
C ILE A 66 6.61 -2.64 20.26
N ILE A 67 7.65 -2.96 19.49
CA ILE A 67 8.84 -3.65 19.97
C ILE A 67 10.08 -2.87 19.54
N ASP A 68 10.91 -2.49 20.49
CA ASP A 68 12.21 -1.87 20.23
C ASP A 68 13.28 -2.91 19.90
N THR A 69 14.21 -2.57 19.01
CA THR A 69 15.38 -3.41 18.71
C THR A 69 16.53 -2.57 18.19
N GLN A 70 17.76 -3.07 18.33
CA GLN A 70 18.95 -2.43 17.81
C GLN A 70 19.52 -3.24 16.63
N ILE A 71 19.63 -2.60 15.48
CA ILE A 71 20.15 -3.18 14.23
C ILE A 71 21.21 -2.22 13.69
N ASN A 72 22.46 -2.69 13.59
CA ASN A 72 23.65 -1.88 13.27
C ASN A 72 23.74 -0.60 14.11
N GLU A 73 23.71 -0.77 15.43
CA GLU A 73 23.81 0.33 16.41
C GLU A 73 22.65 1.34 16.36
N THR A 74 21.72 1.18 15.41
CA THR A 74 20.56 2.05 15.23
C THR A 74 19.35 1.41 15.89
N GLU A 75 18.74 2.14 16.80
CA GLU A 75 17.46 1.77 17.40
C GLU A 75 16.32 1.91 16.38
N HIS A 76 15.49 0.87 16.32
CA HIS A 76 14.27 0.82 15.52
C HIS A 76 13.12 0.37 16.41
N PHE A 77 11.93 0.91 16.14
CA PHE A 77 10.68 0.45 16.74
C PHE A 77 9.84 -0.24 15.67
N VAL A 78 9.59 -1.53 15.85
CA VAL A 78 8.79 -2.35 14.94
C VAL A 78 7.35 -2.36 15.45
N PHE A 79 6.43 -1.98 14.56
CA PHE A 79 5.01 -1.90 14.83
C PHE A 79 4.37 -3.11 14.19
N ASP A 80 4.05 -4.12 15.00
CA ASP A 80 3.22 -5.24 14.58
C ASP A 80 1.75 -4.82 14.68
N THR A 81 1.02 -4.90 13.57
CA THR A 81 -0.36 -4.41 13.52
C THR A 81 -1.35 -5.56 13.46
N PRO A 82 -2.62 -5.30 13.84
CA PRO A 82 -3.70 -6.21 13.53
C PRO A 82 -3.79 -6.52 12.05
N GLY A 83 -4.32 -7.71 11.75
CA GLY A 83 -4.54 -8.13 10.38
C GLY A 83 -5.81 -7.53 9.81
N PHE A 84 -5.77 -7.07 8.56
CA PHE A 84 -6.99 -6.73 7.83
C PHE A 84 -7.69 -8.02 7.38
N GLU A 85 -8.72 -8.43 8.10
CA GLU A 85 -9.43 -9.69 7.85
C GLU A 85 -10.38 -9.58 6.65
N ASP A 86 -11.32 -8.64 6.74
CA ASP A 86 -12.36 -8.39 5.76
C ASP A 86 -12.77 -6.91 5.71
N GLU A 87 -13.70 -6.57 4.81
CA GLU A 87 -14.20 -5.21 4.64
C GLU A 87 -14.94 -4.67 5.87
N ARG A 88 -15.57 -5.54 6.66
CA ARG A 88 -16.39 -5.11 7.82
C ARG A 88 -15.48 -4.66 8.97
N GLY A 89 -14.38 -5.38 9.19
CA GLY A 89 -13.38 -5.08 10.23
C GLY A 89 -12.29 -4.10 9.80
N ALA A 90 -12.12 -3.85 8.49
CA ALA A 90 -11.04 -3.02 7.97
C ALA A 90 -11.05 -1.59 8.53
N TRP A 91 -12.22 -0.99 8.74
CA TRP A 91 -12.36 0.35 9.34
C TRP A 91 -11.83 0.39 10.77
N VAL A 92 -12.16 -0.62 11.58
CA VAL A 92 -11.71 -0.72 12.98
C VAL A 92 -10.19 -0.91 13.02
N THR A 93 -9.67 -1.80 12.18
CA THR A 93 -8.23 -2.05 12.05
C THR A 93 -7.47 -0.79 11.63
N TYR A 94 -8.00 -0.06 10.65
CA TYR A 94 -7.43 1.21 10.22
C TYR A 94 -7.46 2.26 11.33
N CYS A 95 -8.58 2.41 12.06
CA CYS A 95 -8.68 3.35 13.16
C CYS A 95 -7.63 3.07 14.25
N GLU A 96 -7.45 1.81 14.63
CA GLU A 96 -6.42 1.38 15.60
C GLU A 96 -5.01 1.82 15.15
N ILE A 97 -4.65 1.50 13.90
CA ILE A 97 -3.35 1.88 13.30
C ILE A 97 -3.20 3.40 13.26
N ALA A 98 -4.21 4.12 12.75
CA ALA A 98 -4.14 5.56 12.54
C ALA A 98 -4.09 6.33 13.87
N GLN A 99 -4.80 5.86 14.90
CA GLN A 99 -4.71 6.42 16.25
C GLN A 99 -3.31 6.26 16.82
N LEU A 100 -2.68 5.10 16.67
CA LEU A 100 -1.32 4.88 17.13
C LEU A 100 -0.34 5.81 16.39
N LEU A 101 -0.44 5.90 15.06
CA LEU A 101 0.37 6.82 14.26
C LEU A 101 0.18 8.28 14.69
N ASN A 102 -1.06 8.67 14.97
CA ASN A 102 -1.37 10.02 15.45
C ASN A 102 -0.70 10.33 16.79
N GLN A 103 -0.57 9.35 17.69
CA GLN A 103 0.10 9.53 18.98
C GLN A 103 1.62 9.71 18.88
N ILE A 104 2.25 9.16 17.84
CA ILE A 104 3.72 9.18 17.68
C ILE A 104 4.22 10.16 16.62
N ARG A 105 3.33 10.73 15.80
CA ARG A 105 3.69 11.51 14.58
C ARG A 105 4.68 12.67 14.80
N GLU A 106 4.71 13.27 16.00
CA GLU A 106 5.66 14.36 16.28
C GLU A 106 7.08 13.87 16.61
N HIS A 107 7.22 12.61 17.03
CA HIS A 107 8.47 12.07 17.57
C HIS A 107 9.09 10.98 16.68
N ALA A 108 8.27 10.32 15.88
CA ALA A 108 8.65 9.20 15.04
C ALA A 108 8.78 9.59 13.56
N VAL A 109 9.69 8.92 12.87
CA VAL A 109 9.78 8.87 11.41
C VAL A 109 9.59 7.42 10.97
N ILE A 110 8.60 7.21 10.11
CA ILE A 110 8.38 5.92 9.47
C ILE A 110 9.47 5.74 8.42
N VAL A 111 10.41 4.83 8.66
CA VAL A 111 11.52 4.55 7.74
C VAL A 111 11.15 3.49 6.71
N ALA A 112 10.20 2.60 7.03
CA ALA A 112 9.71 1.61 6.11
C ALA A 112 8.29 1.16 6.43
N ILE A 113 7.56 0.76 5.38
CA ILE A 113 6.32 0.01 5.47
C ILE A 113 6.56 -1.36 4.82
N PHE A 114 6.38 -2.43 5.58
CA PHE A 114 6.42 -3.79 5.09
C PHE A 114 4.99 -4.31 4.93
N PHE A 115 4.57 -4.49 3.68
CA PHE A 115 3.31 -5.16 3.37
C PHE A 115 3.58 -6.67 3.24
N VAL A 116 3.18 -7.42 4.26
CA VAL A 116 3.45 -8.85 4.40
C VAL A 116 2.33 -9.66 3.76
N THR A 117 2.68 -10.62 2.91
CA THR A 117 1.73 -11.51 2.26
C THR A 117 2.32 -12.91 2.03
N PRO A 118 1.54 -14.00 2.12
CA PRO A 118 2.10 -15.34 2.07
C PRO A 118 1.98 -15.90 0.64
N ILE A 119 3.07 -16.46 0.10
CA ILE A 119 3.09 -16.93 -1.30
C ILE A 119 2.14 -18.13 -1.53
N ASN A 120 1.94 -18.93 -0.49
CA ASN A 120 1.15 -20.15 -0.54
C ASN A 120 -0.37 -19.92 -0.71
N ILE A 121 -0.87 -18.67 -0.54
CA ILE A 121 -2.27 -18.32 -0.81
C ILE A 121 -2.45 -17.56 -2.12
N PHE A 122 -1.39 -17.29 -2.89
CA PHE A 122 -1.53 -16.56 -4.14
C PHE A 122 -2.43 -17.34 -5.10
N LYS A 123 -3.47 -16.66 -5.58
CA LYS A 123 -4.44 -17.21 -6.53
C LYS A 123 -4.21 -16.57 -7.89
N ARG A 124 -4.77 -17.20 -8.92
CA ARG A 124 -4.74 -16.65 -10.29
C ARG A 124 -5.59 -15.39 -10.45
N ARG A 125 -6.55 -15.16 -9.56
CA ARG A 125 -7.40 -13.96 -9.52
C ARG A 125 -7.12 -13.25 -8.21
N ALA A 126 -7.00 -11.93 -8.28
CA ALA A 126 -6.88 -11.08 -7.11
C ALA A 126 -8.10 -11.26 -6.21
N ASP A 127 -7.86 -11.32 -4.91
CA ASP A 127 -8.90 -11.24 -3.90
C ASP A 127 -9.44 -9.79 -3.93
N PRO A 128 -10.76 -9.55 -4.14
CA PRO A 128 -11.30 -8.19 -4.19
C PRO A 128 -10.97 -7.35 -2.96
N PHE A 129 -10.86 -8.01 -1.80
CA PHE A 129 -10.44 -7.31 -0.58
C PHE A 129 -8.96 -6.95 -0.61
N GLU A 130 -8.10 -7.81 -1.16
CA GLU A 130 -6.68 -7.53 -1.35
C GLU A 130 -6.48 -6.35 -2.33
N GLU A 131 -7.29 -6.22 -3.38
CA GLU A 131 -7.30 -5.03 -4.23
C GLU A 131 -7.63 -3.76 -3.43
N LYS A 132 -8.62 -3.80 -2.54
CA LYS A 132 -8.90 -2.69 -1.62
C LYS A 132 -7.72 -2.40 -0.68
N LEU A 133 -7.02 -3.42 -0.18
CA LEU A 133 -5.82 -3.22 0.63
C LEU A 133 -4.71 -2.51 -0.15
N TYR A 134 -4.58 -2.76 -1.45
CA TYR A 134 -3.62 -2.05 -2.30
C TYR A 134 -4.00 -0.58 -2.48
N ILE A 135 -5.29 -0.27 -2.70
CA ILE A 135 -5.78 1.11 -2.77
C ILE A 135 -5.53 1.81 -1.43
N TRP A 136 -5.82 1.15 -0.32
CA TRP A 136 -5.53 1.64 1.02
C TRP A 136 -4.03 1.89 1.23
N LEU A 137 -3.16 0.96 0.83
CA LEU A 137 -1.71 1.11 0.96
C LEU A 137 -1.19 2.32 0.17
N PHE A 138 -1.76 2.59 -1.01
CA PHE A 138 -1.49 3.81 -1.77
C PHE A 138 -1.96 5.07 -1.02
N GLY A 139 -3.18 5.08 -0.50
CA GLY A 139 -3.70 6.22 0.29
C GLY A 139 -2.95 6.44 1.61
N MET A 140 -2.40 5.36 2.19
CA MET A 140 -1.62 5.38 3.41
C MET A 140 -0.20 5.93 3.16
N SER A 141 0.43 5.49 2.07
CA SER A 141 1.84 5.82 1.76
C SER A 141 1.97 7.10 0.95
N GLY A 142 1.13 7.30 -0.06
CA GLY A 142 1.35 8.28 -1.11
C GLY A 142 2.46 7.85 -2.08
N GLU A 143 2.40 8.37 -3.30
CA GLU A 143 3.40 8.11 -4.35
C GLU A 143 4.84 8.45 -3.92
N PRO A 144 5.13 9.61 -3.28
CA PRO A 144 6.50 9.99 -2.93
C PRO A 144 7.16 9.07 -1.89
N PHE A 145 6.38 8.39 -1.05
CA PHE A 145 6.88 7.50 0.00
C PHE A 145 7.14 6.07 -0.52
N MET A 146 6.75 5.76 -1.76
CA MET A 146 6.65 4.38 -2.23
C MET A 146 8.00 3.64 -2.26
N LYS A 147 9.13 4.36 -2.38
CA LYS A 147 10.51 3.82 -2.28
C LYS A 147 10.82 3.16 -0.92
N SER A 148 10.03 3.49 0.11
CA SER A 148 10.13 2.96 1.48
C SER A 148 9.10 1.86 1.76
N VAL A 149 8.30 1.49 0.77
CA VAL A 149 7.36 0.37 0.85
C VAL A 149 8.03 -0.88 0.30
N THR A 150 7.94 -1.99 1.05
CA THR A 150 8.44 -3.29 0.62
C THR A 150 7.35 -4.35 0.78
N PHE A 151 7.05 -5.07 -0.30
CA PHE A 151 6.23 -6.27 -0.26
C PHE A 151 7.08 -7.44 0.25
N VAL A 152 6.82 -7.88 1.48
CA VAL A 152 7.52 -8.99 2.11
C VAL A 152 6.69 -10.26 1.90
N VAL A 153 7.22 -11.19 1.10
CA VAL A 153 6.54 -12.41 0.73
C VAL A 153 7.04 -13.57 1.59
N THR A 154 6.14 -14.20 2.34
CA THR A 154 6.43 -15.24 3.35
C THR A 154 5.97 -16.63 2.90
N PHE A 155 6.28 -17.67 3.70
CA PHE A 155 5.86 -19.07 3.51
C PHE A 155 6.29 -19.72 2.19
N TRP A 156 7.57 -19.58 1.85
CA TRP A 156 8.16 -20.16 0.64
C TRP A 156 8.36 -21.68 0.66
N GLU A 157 8.11 -22.33 1.80
CA GLU A 157 8.25 -23.78 1.94
C GLU A 157 7.49 -24.54 0.85
N ALA A 158 8.24 -25.19 -0.02
CA ALA A 158 7.72 -26.01 -1.09
C ALA A 158 8.07 -27.48 -0.83
N HIS A 159 7.08 -28.36 -0.91
CA HIS A 159 7.30 -29.79 -0.71
C HIS A 159 7.94 -30.47 -1.92
N ASN A 160 8.00 -29.78 -3.06
CA ASN A 160 8.66 -30.26 -4.28
C ASN A 160 9.03 -29.11 -5.23
N PRO A 161 9.98 -29.32 -6.16
CA PRO A 161 10.43 -28.28 -7.10
C PRO A 161 9.33 -27.73 -8.02
N THR A 162 8.29 -28.51 -8.31
CA THR A 162 7.17 -28.04 -9.15
C THR A 162 6.29 -27.04 -8.40
N GLN A 163 6.12 -27.20 -7.09
CA GLN A 163 5.41 -26.24 -6.26
C GLN A 163 6.19 -24.92 -6.15
N LEU A 164 7.51 -24.99 -5.94
CA LEU A 164 8.36 -23.79 -5.90
C LEU A 164 8.31 -23.01 -7.22
N ARG A 165 8.38 -23.69 -8.36
CA ARG A 165 8.18 -23.05 -9.68
C ARG A 165 6.84 -22.35 -9.79
N LYS A 166 5.75 -22.96 -9.31
CA LYS A 166 4.43 -22.31 -9.29
C LYS A 166 4.41 -21.07 -8.41
N PHE A 167 5.04 -21.11 -7.24
CA PHE A 167 5.18 -19.95 -6.36
C PHE A 167 5.94 -18.81 -7.07
N ASN A 168 7.04 -19.13 -7.77
CA ASN A 168 7.78 -18.15 -8.57
C ASN A 168 6.90 -17.55 -9.68
N ASP A 169 6.17 -18.38 -10.42
CA ASP A 169 5.26 -17.92 -11.48
C ASP A 169 4.15 -17.00 -10.93
N PHE A 170 3.61 -17.32 -9.75
CA PHE A 170 2.62 -16.47 -9.09
C PHE A 170 3.22 -15.14 -8.65
N LEU A 171 4.42 -15.14 -8.08
CA LEU A 171 5.11 -13.90 -7.71
C LEU A 171 5.40 -13.02 -8.92
N VAL A 172 5.87 -13.58 -10.03
CA VAL A 172 6.14 -12.84 -11.27
C VAL A 172 4.85 -12.16 -11.77
N ARG A 173 3.76 -12.91 -11.87
CA ARG A 173 2.46 -12.35 -12.28
C ARG A 173 2.00 -11.24 -11.34
N ARG A 174 2.12 -11.46 -10.03
CA ARG A 174 1.75 -10.48 -9.00
C ARG A 174 2.54 -9.18 -9.14
N LYS A 175 3.84 -9.28 -9.43
CA LYS A 175 4.73 -8.14 -9.71
C LYS A 175 4.35 -7.40 -10.99
N GLU A 176 4.03 -8.12 -12.06
CA GLU A 176 3.70 -7.55 -13.37
C GLU A 176 2.27 -7.00 -13.46
N GLN A 177 1.38 -7.44 -12.56
CA GLN A 177 -0.03 -7.05 -12.54
C GLN A 177 -0.32 -6.18 -11.33
N GLU A 178 -0.76 -6.76 -10.22
CA GLU A 178 -1.30 -5.97 -9.10
C GLU A 178 -0.26 -5.04 -8.45
N TRP A 179 1.03 -5.41 -8.45
CA TRP A 179 2.09 -4.60 -7.84
C TRP A 179 2.85 -3.71 -8.83
N ALA A 180 2.58 -3.83 -10.13
CA ALA A 180 3.28 -3.02 -11.14
C ALA A 180 3.19 -1.51 -10.85
N PRO A 181 2.04 -0.95 -10.42
CA PRO A 181 1.95 0.46 -10.05
C PRO A 181 2.86 0.81 -8.86
N PHE A 182 3.00 -0.05 -7.86
CA PHE A 182 3.84 0.22 -6.71
C PHE A 182 5.33 0.17 -7.08
N ILE A 183 5.71 -0.85 -7.85
CA ILE A 183 7.09 -1.06 -8.31
C ILE A 183 7.51 0.09 -9.23
N ALA A 184 6.62 0.59 -10.09
CA ALA A 184 6.87 1.75 -10.94
C ALA A 184 7.24 3.02 -10.14
N HIS A 185 6.73 3.14 -8.90
CA HIS A 185 7.06 4.24 -7.98
C HIS A 185 8.17 3.87 -6.97
N GLY A 186 8.83 2.73 -7.16
CA GLY A 186 10.02 2.33 -6.40
C GLY A 186 9.75 1.41 -5.21
N ALA A 187 8.53 0.90 -5.03
CA ALA A 187 8.31 -0.16 -4.05
C ALA A 187 9.17 -1.38 -4.37
N ARG A 188 9.62 -2.05 -3.31
CA ARG A 188 10.51 -3.21 -3.42
C ARG A 188 9.75 -4.49 -3.10
N THR A 189 10.34 -5.62 -3.42
CA THR A 189 9.85 -6.93 -2.97
C THR A 189 10.96 -7.70 -2.28
N TYR A 190 10.62 -8.46 -1.25
CA TYR A 190 11.56 -9.31 -0.53
C TYR A 190 10.95 -10.68 -0.28
N GLN A 191 11.69 -11.76 -0.55
CA GLN A 191 11.20 -13.13 -0.47
C GLN A 191 11.71 -13.75 0.84
N PHE A 192 11.04 -13.42 1.95
CA PHE A 192 11.47 -13.85 3.28
C PHE A 192 11.25 -15.35 3.48
N GLY A 193 12.33 -16.08 3.71
CA GLY A 193 12.36 -17.55 3.68
C GLY A 193 12.97 -18.13 2.41
N LYS A 194 13.38 -17.32 1.43
CA LYS A 194 14.31 -17.77 0.38
C LYS A 194 15.75 -17.51 0.75
N VAL A 195 16.66 -18.38 0.29
CA VAL A 195 18.09 -18.21 0.51
C VAL A 195 18.69 -17.31 -0.56
N TYR A 196 19.59 -16.41 -0.14
CA TYR A 196 20.29 -15.48 -1.00
C TYR A 196 21.80 -15.80 -1.00
N SER A 197 22.39 -15.88 -2.18
CA SER A 197 23.85 -16.04 -2.37
C SER A 197 24.39 -14.81 -3.09
N ALA A 198 25.31 -14.08 -2.45
CA ALA A 198 25.82 -12.80 -2.95
C ALA A 198 24.72 -11.78 -3.33
N GLY A 199 23.62 -11.76 -2.56
CA GLY A 199 22.46 -10.89 -2.80
C GLY A 199 21.51 -11.38 -3.91
N ILE A 200 21.78 -12.52 -4.53
CA ILE A 200 20.95 -13.12 -5.56
C ILE A 200 20.08 -14.21 -4.93
N GLU A 201 18.77 -14.14 -5.18
CA GLU A 201 17.79 -15.14 -4.76
C GLU A 201 18.11 -16.51 -5.38
N THR A 202 18.04 -17.57 -4.57
CA THR A 202 18.25 -18.96 -5.01
C THR A 202 16.95 -19.76 -4.97
N GLU A 203 16.96 -20.99 -5.48
CA GLU A 203 15.84 -21.93 -5.37
C GLU A 203 15.83 -22.71 -4.04
N GLU A 204 16.74 -22.41 -3.11
CA GLU A 204 16.70 -22.96 -1.75
C GLU A 204 15.76 -22.12 -0.87
N THR A 205 14.94 -22.81 -0.08
CA THR A 205 13.98 -22.21 0.86
C THR A 205 14.28 -22.66 2.28
N LEU A 206 14.08 -21.77 3.24
CA LEU A 206 14.18 -22.01 4.68
C LEU A 206 12.84 -22.51 5.23
N HIS A 207 12.91 -23.40 6.21
CA HIS A 207 11.75 -23.90 6.94
C HIS A 207 11.59 -23.13 8.27
N TRP A 208 10.37 -22.68 8.56
CA TRP A 208 10.07 -21.77 9.66
C TRP A 208 10.48 -22.32 11.02
N ASP A 209 10.16 -23.61 11.24
CA ASP A 209 10.41 -24.28 12.51
C ASP A 209 11.88 -24.70 12.73
N THR A 210 12.64 -24.96 11.66
CA THR A 210 13.99 -25.53 11.78
C THR A 210 15.11 -24.55 11.46
N ASP A 211 14.85 -23.51 10.67
CA ASP A 211 15.82 -22.51 10.25
C ASP A 211 15.66 -21.18 10.99
N THR A 212 15.15 -21.19 12.23
CA THR A 212 14.81 -19.99 13.02
C THR A 212 15.96 -18.97 13.10
N GLU A 213 17.20 -19.41 13.32
CA GLU A 213 18.36 -18.53 13.38
C GLU A 213 18.69 -17.89 12.01
N ARG A 214 18.59 -18.66 10.92
CA ARG A 214 18.82 -18.17 9.55
C ARG A 214 17.73 -17.17 9.16
N LEU A 215 16.47 -17.43 9.52
CA LEU A 215 15.35 -16.52 9.32
C LEU A 215 15.52 -15.23 10.13
N ALA A 216 15.96 -15.31 11.39
CA ALA A 216 16.25 -14.12 12.18
C ALA A 216 17.39 -13.28 11.56
N ALA A 217 18.47 -13.93 11.13
CA ALA A 217 19.56 -13.25 10.42
C ALA A 217 19.07 -12.58 9.12
N GLN A 218 18.24 -13.29 8.35
CA GLN A 218 17.64 -12.77 7.12
C GLN A 218 16.73 -11.56 7.38
N ALA A 219 15.87 -11.61 8.40
CA ALA A 219 14.97 -10.52 8.75
C ALA A 219 15.72 -9.26 9.19
N ARG A 220 16.78 -9.42 9.98
CA ARG A 220 17.66 -8.32 10.40
C ARG A 220 18.45 -7.73 9.22
N GLU A 221 18.91 -8.58 8.31
CA GLU A 221 19.58 -8.13 7.09
C GLU A 221 18.63 -7.35 6.18
N MET A 222 17.37 -7.80 6.04
CA MET A 222 16.33 -7.06 5.32
C MET A 222 16.14 -5.65 5.89
N VAL A 223 16.02 -5.51 7.21
CA VAL A 223 15.91 -4.19 7.86
C VAL A 223 17.16 -3.36 7.64
N ARG A 224 18.35 -3.95 7.77
CA ARG A 224 19.61 -3.26 7.48
C ARG A 224 19.65 -2.68 6.05
N VAL A 225 19.18 -3.45 5.08
CA VAL A 225 19.24 -3.05 3.66
C VAL A 225 18.16 -2.03 3.31
N TYR A 226 16.92 -2.21 3.79
CA TYR A 226 15.79 -1.38 3.37
C TYR A 226 15.49 -0.20 4.29
N CYS A 227 15.95 -0.22 5.54
CA CYS A 227 15.70 0.85 6.53
C CYS A 227 16.96 1.69 6.84
N ARG A 228 17.99 1.61 5.98
CA ARG A 228 19.26 2.34 6.19
C ARG A 228 19.07 3.85 6.18
N GLU A 229 18.33 4.33 5.18
CA GLU A 229 18.11 5.75 4.91
C GLU A 229 16.83 6.23 5.58
N ILE A 230 16.86 7.44 6.11
CA ILE A 230 15.65 8.10 6.59
C ILE A 230 14.95 8.71 5.37
N PRO A 231 13.69 8.34 5.08
CA PRO A 231 12.96 8.92 3.97
C PRO A 231 12.85 10.44 4.13
N ILE A 232 13.09 11.18 3.05
CA ILE A 232 12.93 12.65 3.04
C ILE A 232 11.45 13.03 3.14
N VAL A 233 10.57 12.16 2.64
CA VAL A 233 9.13 12.36 2.63
C VAL A 233 8.49 11.45 3.67
N GLN A 234 7.46 11.93 4.35
CA GLN A 234 6.63 11.13 5.26
C GLN A 234 5.49 10.43 4.50
N PRO A 235 4.91 9.33 5.02
CA PRO A 235 3.71 8.74 4.45
C PRO A 235 2.55 9.74 4.37
N LEU A 236 1.73 9.62 3.33
CA LEU A 236 0.59 10.51 3.07
C LEU A 236 -0.32 10.66 4.30
N ILE A 237 -0.61 9.58 5.02
CA ILE A 237 -1.44 9.66 6.23
C ILE A 237 -0.85 10.64 7.26
N LEU A 238 0.47 10.65 7.48
CA LEU A 238 1.07 11.53 8.48
C LEU A 238 1.01 12.98 8.01
N HIS A 239 1.16 13.20 6.71
CA HIS A 239 0.97 14.52 6.11
C HIS A 239 -0.46 15.04 6.32
N GLU A 240 -1.46 14.24 6.01
CA GLU A 240 -2.88 14.59 6.18
C GLU A 240 -3.23 14.85 7.66
N LEU A 241 -2.74 14.00 8.56
CA LEU A 241 -2.92 14.17 10.00
C LEU A 241 -2.24 15.46 10.52
N ASN A 242 -1.06 15.79 10.02
CA ASN A 242 -0.35 17.03 10.35
C ASN A 242 -1.07 18.28 9.81
N MET A 243 -1.86 18.15 8.75
CA MET A 243 -2.78 19.18 8.25
C MET A 243 -4.08 19.29 9.06
N GLY A 244 -4.24 18.48 10.11
CA GLY A 244 -5.44 18.49 10.95
C GLY A 244 -6.64 17.77 10.34
N MET A 245 -6.43 16.91 9.33
CA MET A 245 -7.52 16.10 8.78
C MET A 245 -7.98 15.05 9.80
N ALA A 246 -9.31 14.88 9.90
CA ALA A 246 -9.90 13.79 10.68
C ALA A 246 -9.61 12.43 10.02
N LEU A 247 -9.56 11.35 10.80
CA LEU A 247 -9.14 10.02 10.33
C LEU A 247 -9.97 9.53 9.14
N GLU A 248 -11.27 9.77 9.15
CA GLU A 248 -12.23 9.43 8.10
C GLU A 248 -12.13 10.26 6.84
N SER A 249 -11.43 11.40 6.91
CA SER A 249 -11.25 12.31 5.77
C SER A 249 -9.95 12.06 5.03
N THR A 250 -9.00 11.36 5.64
CA THR A 250 -7.72 10.96 5.03
C THR A 250 -7.94 10.05 3.81
N ALA A 251 -7.00 10.05 2.87
CA ALA A 251 -7.04 9.19 1.70
C ALA A 251 -7.20 7.70 2.07
N ALA A 252 -6.42 7.24 3.06
CA ALA A 252 -6.50 5.88 3.58
C ALA A 252 -7.86 5.59 4.25
N GLY A 253 -8.36 6.53 5.05
CA GLY A 253 -9.64 6.38 5.75
C GLY A 253 -10.83 6.28 4.80
N GLN A 254 -10.82 7.02 3.69
CA GLN A 254 -11.89 6.97 2.69
C GLN A 254 -12.05 5.59 2.04
N VAL A 255 -11.00 4.76 2.02
CA VAL A 255 -11.06 3.41 1.41
C VAL A 255 -11.93 2.44 2.22
N PHE A 256 -11.83 2.49 3.56
CA PHE A 256 -12.57 1.60 4.45
C PHE A 256 -13.73 2.26 5.16
N ARG A 257 -13.97 3.55 4.91
CA ARG A 257 -15.07 4.28 5.51
C ARG A 257 -16.36 3.50 5.26
N PRO A 258 -17.10 3.10 6.30
CA PRO A 258 -18.40 2.48 6.13
C PRO A 258 -19.24 3.41 5.25
N ALA A 259 -19.87 2.88 4.21
CA ALA A 259 -20.88 3.64 3.47
C ALA A 259 -21.90 4.09 4.51
N GLY A 260 -21.90 5.38 4.84
CA GLY A 260 -22.73 5.87 5.92
C GLY A 260 -24.18 5.50 5.62
N ASP A 261 -24.85 4.86 6.58
CA ASP A 261 -26.29 4.96 6.72
C ASP A 261 -26.61 6.44 6.57
N GLY A 262 -27.24 6.79 5.45
CA GLY A 262 -27.47 8.17 5.04
C GLY A 262 -28.09 8.95 6.19
N GLY A 263 -27.26 9.77 6.83
CA GLY A 263 -27.72 10.75 7.80
C GLY A 263 -28.76 11.61 7.13
N MET A 264 -29.99 11.47 7.63
CA MET A 264 -31.13 12.31 7.35
C MET A 264 -30.72 13.77 7.24
N ASN A 265 -31.27 14.41 6.21
CA ASN A 265 -31.27 15.85 5.99
C ASN A 265 -31.27 16.66 7.28
N ASP A 266 -30.17 17.38 7.48
CA ASP A 266 -30.11 18.58 8.29
C ASP A 266 -30.85 19.69 7.52
N GLN A 267 -32.18 19.73 7.68
CA GLN A 267 -32.97 20.94 7.48
C GLN A 267 -33.68 21.25 8.81
N GLY A 268 -33.00 22.01 9.67
CA GLY A 268 -33.72 23.02 10.44
C GLY A 268 -33.94 24.28 9.59
N PRO A 269 -34.76 25.27 10.01
CA PRO A 269 -35.23 25.44 11.39
C PRO A 269 -36.69 25.96 11.56
N PHE A 270 -37.13 26.04 12.82
CA PHE A 270 -38.29 26.80 13.33
C PHE A 270 -39.72 26.41 12.92
N ARG A 271 -40.46 25.79 13.85
CA ARG A 271 -41.68 26.41 14.40
C ARG A 271 -42.04 25.85 15.78
N ALA A 272 -42.15 26.76 16.74
CA ALA A 272 -42.67 26.51 18.08
C ALA A 272 -44.20 26.37 18.10
N GLN A 273 -44.70 25.92 19.26
CA GLN A 273 -46.09 25.87 19.75
C GLN A 273 -46.89 24.61 19.36
N SER A 274 -47.70 23.97 20.19
CA SER A 274 -48.03 24.08 21.62
C SER A 274 -48.99 22.91 21.95
N THR A 275 -48.90 22.39 23.17
CA THR A 275 -49.99 21.90 24.06
C THR A 275 -50.99 20.80 23.65
N ALA A 276 -51.22 19.93 24.65
CA ALA A 276 -52.49 19.35 25.12
C ALA A 276 -52.83 17.89 24.74
N SER A 277 -52.59 17.02 25.73
CA SER A 277 -53.49 16.01 26.33
C SER A 277 -54.86 15.70 25.68
N SER A 278 -55.12 14.41 25.45
CA SER A 278 -56.30 13.62 25.89
C SER A 278 -56.13 12.18 25.35
N GLY A 279 -56.19 11.13 26.17
CA GLY A 279 -57.41 10.37 26.52
C GLY A 279 -57.83 9.46 25.35
N GLY A 280 -58.03 8.15 25.41
CA GLY A 280 -58.16 7.15 26.45
C GLY A 280 -58.78 5.88 25.80
N PHE A 281 -58.56 4.71 26.41
CA PHE A 281 -59.40 3.50 26.41
C PHE A 281 -59.99 2.90 25.11
N ASN A 282 -59.57 1.68 24.77
CA ASN A 282 -60.32 0.41 24.95
C ASN A 282 -59.62 -0.73 24.17
N ARG A 283 -59.10 -1.77 24.84
CA ARG A 283 -59.75 -3.02 25.30
C ARG A 283 -60.28 -3.96 24.20
N SER A 284 -59.52 -5.05 24.02
CA SER A 284 -59.95 -6.45 24.17
C SER A 284 -60.35 -7.31 22.96
N ARG A 285 -59.80 -8.55 23.04
CA ARG A 285 -60.35 -9.87 22.65
C ARG A 285 -60.29 -10.20 21.15
N SER A 286 -59.36 -11.05 20.71
CA SER A 286 -59.38 -12.55 20.74
C SER A 286 -60.59 -13.10 19.97
N THR A 287 -60.51 -14.13 19.12
CA THR A 287 -59.85 -15.43 19.26
C THR A 287 -59.98 -16.18 17.92
N GLU A 288 -59.11 -17.17 17.72
CA GLU A 288 -59.34 -18.45 17.02
C GLU A 288 -59.32 -18.57 15.48
N SER A 289 -58.57 -19.59 15.08
CA SER A 289 -58.27 -20.18 13.75
C SER A 289 -59.37 -21.21 13.35
N PRO A 290 -59.15 -22.22 12.47
CA PRO A 290 -58.31 -22.42 11.27
C PRO A 290 -59.13 -23.05 10.08
N GLN A 291 -58.43 -23.64 9.09
CA GLN A 291 -58.89 -24.55 8.00
C GLN A 291 -59.47 -23.90 6.73
N SER A 292 -59.39 -24.46 5.52
CA SER A 292 -58.53 -25.43 4.83
C SER A 292 -59.00 -25.48 3.37
N GLY A 293 -58.09 -25.73 2.43
CA GLY A 293 -58.37 -26.63 1.29
C GLY A 293 -58.90 -26.07 -0.04
N ALA A 294 -58.41 -26.74 -1.11
CA ALA A 294 -58.93 -26.82 -2.48
C ALA A 294 -58.72 -25.59 -3.40
N GLN A 295 -58.48 -25.69 -4.70
CA GLN A 295 -57.95 -26.68 -5.64
C GLN A 295 -57.96 -25.97 -7.02
N ALA A 296 -57.03 -26.34 -7.90
CA ALA A 296 -57.13 -26.34 -9.37
C ALA A 296 -57.20 -25.02 -10.21
N SER A 297 -56.18 -24.92 -11.06
CA SER A 297 -56.23 -24.69 -12.52
C SER A 297 -56.61 -23.31 -13.07
N THR A 298 -55.69 -22.65 -13.76
CA THR A 298 -55.66 -22.57 -15.25
C THR A 298 -54.52 -21.65 -15.72
N THR A 299 -53.80 -22.10 -16.75
CA THR A 299 -52.79 -21.37 -17.54
C THR A 299 -53.43 -20.20 -18.32
N PRO A 300 -52.70 -19.13 -18.69
CA PRO A 300 -51.97 -19.16 -19.97
C PRO A 300 -50.64 -18.36 -20.06
N THR A 301 -49.68 -18.99 -20.73
CA THR A 301 -48.79 -18.47 -21.81
C THR A 301 -48.19 -17.06 -21.73
N SER A 302 -46.85 -16.97 -21.65
CA SER A 302 -45.98 -15.91 -22.22
C SER A 302 -44.48 -16.32 -22.18
N PRO A 303 -43.58 -15.68 -22.97
CA PRO A 303 -42.47 -16.32 -23.70
C PRO A 303 -41.08 -16.17 -23.01
N PRO A 304 -39.93 -16.58 -23.64
CA PRO A 304 -38.82 -17.22 -22.93
C PRO A 304 -37.91 -16.27 -22.15
N THR A 305 -37.49 -16.77 -20.99
CA THR A 305 -36.44 -16.21 -20.14
C THR A 305 -35.08 -16.30 -20.83
N THR A 306 -34.49 -15.15 -21.09
CA THR A 306 -33.08 -14.99 -21.42
C THR A 306 -32.20 -15.48 -20.27
N LYS A 307 -31.25 -16.35 -20.60
CA LYS A 307 -30.08 -16.65 -19.77
C LYS A 307 -29.25 -15.37 -19.63
N SER A 308 -29.11 -14.85 -18.40
CA SER A 308 -28.02 -13.93 -18.06
C SER A 308 -26.79 -14.77 -17.69
N THR A 309 -25.94 -15.01 -18.68
CA THR A 309 -24.54 -15.39 -18.49
C THR A 309 -23.68 -14.14 -18.47
N ASP A 310 -22.63 -14.21 -17.64
CA ASP A 310 -21.43 -13.37 -17.58
C ASP A 310 -21.56 -11.94 -17.06
N ASP A 311 -21.34 -11.80 -15.74
CA ASP A 311 -20.62 -10.67 -15.19
C ASP A 311 -19.17 -10.69 -15.70
N SER A 312 -18.93 -10.01 -16.83
CA SER A 312 -17.60 -9.59 -17.24
C SER A 312 -17.15 -8.48 -16.28
N LEU A 313 -16.24 -8.80 -15.35
CA LEU A 313 -15.53 -7.81 -14.55
C LEU A 313 -14.65 -6.93 -15.45
N ASP A 314 -14.93 -5.63 -15.38
CA ASP A 314 -14.38 -4.52 -16.16
C ASP A 314 -12.98 -4.12 -15.64
N PRO A 315 -12.00 -3.79 -16.52
CA PRO A 315 -10.68 -3.22 -16.15
C PRO A 315 -10.70 -1.86 -15.42
N SER A 316 -11.87 -1.39 -14.96
CA SER A 316 -12.11 -0.04 -14.44
C SER A 316 -11.79 0.18 -12.95
N SER A 317 -11.56 -0.88 -12.16
CA SER A 317 -11.20 -0.73 -10.73
C SER A 317 -9.87 0.00 -10.52
N TRP A 318 -8.89 -0.25 -11.40
CA TRP A 318 -7.59 0.46 -11.38
C TRP A 318 -7.65 1.86 -11.98
N ALA A 319 -8.59 2.14 -12.88
CA ALA A 319 -8.87 3.49 -13.35
C ALA A 319 -9.54 4.33 -12.26
N GLN A 320 -10.35 3.70 -11.40
CA GLN A 320 -10.95 4.33 -10.22
C GLN A 320 -9.93 4.54 -9.10
N ALA A 321 -9.04 3.57 -8.84
CA ALA A 321 -7.91 3.75 -7.93
C ALA A 321 -6.96 4.86 -8.42
N ARG A 322 -6.66 4.88 -9.74
CA ARG A 322 -5.93 5.99 -10.37
C ARG A 322 -6.71 7.29 -10.31
N GLY A 323 -8.04 7.28 -10.47
CA GLY A 323 -8.89 8.45 -10.39
C GLY A 323 -8.91 9.06 -8.99
N ILE A 324 -9.03 8.23 -7.95
CA ILE A 324 -8.97 8.64 -6.55
C ILE A 324 -7.56 9.13 -6.21
N ALA A 325 -6.51 8.37 -6.56
CA ALA A 325 -5.12 8.78 -6.37
C ALA A 325 -4.78 10.06 -7.16
N TRP A 326 -5.31 10.23 -8.37
CA TRP A 326 -5.12 11.41 -9.21
C TRP A 326 -5.87 12.64 -8.69
N ASP A 327 -7.11 12.47 -8.20
CA ASP A 327 -7.88 13.55 -7.59
C ASP A 327 -7.25 13.99 -6.24
N ILE A 328 -6.66 13.05 -5.50
CA ILE A 328 -5.83 13.32 -4.31
C ILE A 328 -4.54 14.04 -4.72
N THR A 329 -3.78 13.53 -5.69
CA THR A 329 -2.55 14.15 -6.18
C THR A 329 -2.81 15.57 -6.69
N ILE A 330 -3.85 15.81 -7.48
CA ILE A 330 -4.19 17.16 -7.98
C ILE A 330 -4.62 18.10 -6.84
N ARG A 331 -5.38 17.62 -5.84
CA ARG A 331 -5.82 18.47 -4.72
C ARG A 331 -4.67 18.93 -3.82
N TYR A 332 -3.66 18.10 -3.62
CA TYR A 332 -2.64 18.34 -2.60
C TYR A 332 -1.25 18.70 -3.15
N VAL A 333 -0.94 18.38 -4.42
CA VAL A 333 0.34 18.78 -5.06
C VAL A 333 0.58 20.30 -5.03
N PRO A 334 -0.41 21.19 -5.28
CA PRO A 334 -0.17 22.63 -5.20
C PRO A 334 0.26 23.11 -3.80
N GLN A 335 -0.24 22.47 -2.74
CA GLN A 335 0.06 22.82 -1.34
C GLN A 335 1.41 22.26 -0.88
N ILE A 336 1.78 21.06 -1.35
CA ILE A 336 3.08 20.44 -1.12
C ILE A 336 4.19 21.23 -1.81
N VAL A 337 3.97 21.66 -3.05
CA VAL A 337 4.92 22.48 -3.81
C VAL A 337 5.09 23.87 -3.18
N GLU A 338 4.01 24.50 -2.70
CA GLU A 338 4.08 25.82 -2.06
C GLU A 338 4.85 25.78 -0.72
N HIS A 339 4.71 24.71 0.07
CA HIS A 339 5.40 24.59 1.36
C HIS A 339 6.91 24.31 1.19
N VAL A 340 7.28 23.48 0.21
CA VAL A 340 8.69 23.17 -0.12
C VAL A 340 9.40 24.37 -0.75
N LEU A 341 8.74 25.11 -1.65
CA LEU A 341 9.31 26.31 -2.25
C LEU A 341 9.50 27.45 -1.24
N LYS A 342 8.57 27.61 -0.28
CA LYS A 342 8.68 28.63 0.79
C LYS A 342 9.78 28.32 1.81
N THR A 343 10.15 27.05 2.02
CA THR A 343 11.23 26.68 2.95
C THR A 343 12.61 26.61 2.31
N GLN A 344 12.73 26.42 0.98
CA GLN A 344 14.04 26.30 0.32
C GLN A 344 14.52 27.53 -0.46
N PHE A 345 13.65 28.44 -0.92
CA PHE A 345 14.07 29.51 -1.84
C PHE A 345 13.80 30.94 -1.34
N GLY A 346 14.10 31.19 -0.06
CA GLY A 346 14.32 32.54 0.44
C GLY A 346 15.69 33.07 -0.01
N GLY A 347 15.82 33.49 -1.28
CA GLY A 347 17.04 34.15 -1.77
C GLY A 347 17.13 34.26 -3.28
N ALA A 348 17.15 35.50 -3.79
CA ALA A 348 17.19 35.84 -5.20
C ALA A 348 18.56 35.58 -5.86
N GLY A 349 18.56 35.13 -7.12
CA GLY A 349 19.70 35.22 -8.05
C GLY A 349 19.70 34.13 -9.13
N PRO A 350 19.95 34.46 -10.42
CA PRO A 350 19.91 33.48 -11.51
C PRO A 350 21.26 32.76 -11.64
N VAL A 351 21.25 31.44 -11.63
CA VAL A 351 22.41 30.63 -12.03
C VAL A 351 21.98 29.66 -13.13
N ILE A 352 22.51 29.92 -14.32
CA ILE A 352 22.60 28.96 -15.43
C ILE A 352 23.77 28.03 -15.08
N GLY A 353 23.51 26.73 -14.94
CA GLY A 353 24.56 25.73 -14.75
C GLY A 353 23.98 24.38 -14.34
N GLY A 354 24.18 23.37 -15.19
CA GLY A 354 23.59 22.03 -15.06
C GLY A 354 23.87 21.36 -13.72
N GLY A 355 22.80 21.01 -13.02
CA GLY A 355 22.81 20.05 -11.92
C GLY A 355 22.14 18.76 -12.39
N GLY A 356 22.75 17.62 -12.07
CA GLY A 356 22.15 16.30 -12.29
C GLY A 356 20.76 16.25 -11.64
N GLY A 357 19.73 16.36 -12.48
CA GLY A 357 18.34 16.27 -12.05
C GLY A 357 17.98 14.81 -11.76
N ASP A 358 17.22 14.60 -10.69
CA ASP A 358 16.58 13.31 -10.41
C ASP A 358 15.79 12.87 -11.65
N PHE A 359 15.91 11.61 -12.06
CA PHE A 359 15.23 11.03 -13.22
C PHE A 359 13.72 11.36 -13.22
N ALA A 360 13.09 11.37 -12.04
CA ALA A 360 11.69 11.75 -11.88
C ALA A 360 11.42 13.22 -12.23
N SER A 361 12.33 14.14 -11.87
CA SER A 361 12.23 15.57 -12.20
C SER A 361 12.38 15.82 -13.70
N SER A 362 13.24 15.06 -14.38
CA SER A 362 13.40 15.13 -15.83
C SER A 362 12.16 14.59 -16.57
N MET A 363 11.56 13.50 -16.10
CA MET A 363 10.30 13.00 -16.66
C MET A 363 9.14 13.98 -16.45
N GLN A 364 9.03 14.57 -15.26
CA GLN A 364 8.03 15.61 -14.99
C GLN A 364 8.23 16.84 -15.88
N SER A 365 9.49 17.23 -16.13
CA SER A 365 9.82 18.31 -17.05
C SER A 365 9.43 17.99 -18.50
N MET A 366 9.64 16.75 -18.96
CA MET A 366 9.16 16.32 -20.29
C MET A 366 7.65 16.42 -20.41
N ILE A 367 6.92 15.89 -19.43
CA ILE A 367 5.45 15.92 -19.40
C ILE A 367 4.95 17.37 -19.37
N ALA A 368 5.57 18.24 -18.56
CA ALA A 368 5.22 19.66 -18.49
C ALA A 368 5.45 20.41 -19.82
N ASN A 369 6.41 19.94 -20.62
CA ASN A 369 6.69 20.48 -21.95
C ASN A 369 5.87 19.80 -23.08
N GLY A 370 4.92 18.93 -22.73
CA GLY A 370 4.09 18.22 -23.71
C GLY A 370 4.83 17.17 -24.53
N LEU A 371 5.97 16.68 -24.03
CA LEU A 371 6.77 15.64 -24.67
C LEU A 371 6.27 14.25 -24.24
N ASP A 372 6.22 13.31 -25.19
CA ASP A 372 5.88 11.92 -24.88
C ASP A 372 7.08 11.19 -24.26
N ILE A 373 6.97 10.84 -22.98
CA ILE A 373 8.01 10.11 -22.24
C ILE A 373 8.33 8.74 -22.83
N TYR A 374 7.44 8.16 -23.64
CA TYR A 374 7.68 6.88 -24.32
C TYR A 374 8.28 7.05 -25.72
N SER A 375 8.36 8.28 -26.23
CA SER A 375 8.91 8.59 -27.56
C SER A 375 10.43 8.77 -27.49
N ALA A 376 11.18 7.91 -28.19
CA ALA A 376 12.63 8.08 -28.36
C ALA A 376 13.00 9.38 -29.11
N LYS A 377 12.08 9.90 -29.94
CA LYS A 377 12.25 11.20 -30.59
C LYS A 377 12.18 12.32 -29.55
N ASP A 378 11.14 12.33 -28.72
CA ASP A 378 10.93 13.42 -27.77
C ASP A 378 11.95 13.34 -26.61
N THR A 379 12.42 12.14 -26.29
CA THR A 379 13.55 11.95 -25.37
C THR A 379 14.85 12.55 -25.94
N ALA A 380 15.11 12.41 -27.24
CA ALA A 380 16.25 13.06 -27.89
C ALA A 380 16.10 14.59 -27.90
N ASP A 381 14.91 15.10 -28.24
CA ASP A 381 14.59 16.53 -28.21
C ASP A 381 14.81 17.10 -26.79
N PHE A 382 14.40 16.39 -25.74
CA PHE A 382 14.58 16.77 -24.35
C PHE A 382 16.06 16.91 -23.94
N PHE A 383 16.91 15.98 -24.37
CA PHE A 383 18.35 16.04 -24.11
C PHE A 383 19.12 16.99 -25.06
N GLY A 384 18.42 17.77 -25.89
CA GLY A 384 19.03 18.68 -26.86
C GLY A 384 19.79 17.95 -27.98
N MET A 385 19.40 16.71 -28.28
CA MET A 385 19.98 15.89 -29.33
C MET A 385 19.16 16.00 -30.63
N ALA A 386 19.76 15.71 -31.78
CA ALA A 386 19.04 15.65 -33.04
C ALA A 386 18.09 14.43 -33.06
N SER A 387 16.79 14.67 -33.23
CA SER A 387 15.75 13.65 -33.04
C SER A 387 15.23 12.99 -34.32
N ASP A 388 15.75 13.39 -35.48
CA ASP A 388 15.42 12.77 -36.76
C ASP A 388 15.83 11.29 -36.81
N ILE A 389 15.21 10.53 -37.71
CA ILE A 389 15.41 9.08 -37.78
C ILE A 389 16.86 8.69 -38.13
N GLY A 390 17.57 9.52 -38.89
CA GLY A 390 18.97 9.31 -39.26
C GLY A 390 19.88 9.48 -38.05
N SER A 391 19.72 10.57 -37.31
CA SER A 391 20.45 10.84 -36.07
C SER A 391 20.20 9.77 -35.01
N ARG A 392 18.94 9.37 -34.80
CA ARG A 392 18.61 8.26 -33.90
C ARG A 392 19.23 6.93 -34.33
N GLY A 393 19.33 6.68 -35.63
CA GLY A 393 20.04 5.53 -36.17
C GLY A 393 21.54 5.55 -35.90
N GLN A 394 22.16 6.73 -35.96
CA GLN A 394 23.57 6.90 -35.58
C GLN A 394 23.79 6.64 -34.09
N TYR A 395 22.92 7.14 -33.21
CA TYR A 395 22.99 6.87 -31.77
C TYR A 395 22.83 5.38 -31.47
N PHE A 396 21.83 4.74 -32.10
CA PHE A 396 21.59 3.30 -31.95
C PHE A 396 22.82 2.48 -32.32
N ALA A 397 23.43 2.75 -33.49
CA ALA A 397 24.64 2.06 -33.91
C ALA A 397 25.85 2.36 -33.00
N ALA A 398 26.05 3.64 -32.64
CA ALA A 398 27.18 4.07 -31.81
C ALA A 398 27.12 3.53 -30.37
N TRP A 399 25.92 3.25 -29.86
CA TRP A 399 25.72 2.77 -28.48
C TRP A 399 25.56 1.26 -28.37
N GLY A 400 25.76 0.52 -29.46
CA GLY A 400 25.78 -0.96 -29.44
C GLY A 400 24.43 -1.62 -29.73
N GLY A 401 23.50 -0.91 -30.36
CA GLY A 401 22.26 -1.47 -30.86
C GLY A 401 22.53 -2.51 -31.97
N VAL A 402 21.80 -3.63 -31.95
CA VAL A 402 22.00 -4.73 -32.90
C VAL A 402 21.16 -4.52 -34.16
N GLY A 403 21.83 -4.54 -35.31
CA GLY A 403 21.21 -4.42 -36.63
C GLY A 403 20.99 -2.97 -37.09
N ASN A 404 20.32 -2.81 -38.24
CA ASN A 404 20.01 -1.49 -38.77
C ASN A 404 18.82 -0.88 -38.03
N TYR A 405 18.97 0.36 -37.58
CA TYR A 405 17.88 1.10 -36.96
C TYR A 405 16.78 1.41 -37.99
N LYS A 406 15.57 0.92 -37.72
CA LYS A 406 14.36 1.14 -38.54
C LYS A 406 13.27 1.88 -37.76
N GLY A 407 13.52 2.21 -36.48
CA GLY A 407 12.55 2.86 -35.62
C GLY A 407 11.41 1.94 -35.19
N SER A 408 11.63 0.63 -35.07
CA SER A 408 10.64 -0.27 -34.45
C SER A 408 10.39 0.12 -32.99
N ALA A 409 9.26 -0.31 -32.42
CA ALA A 409 8.94 -0.05 -31.01
C ALA A 409 10.07 -0.50 -30.08
N GLU A 410 10.56 -1.73 -30.26
CA GLU A 410 11.68 -2.30 -29.49
C GLU A 410 12.98 -1.47 -29.62
N GLN A 411 13.31 -1.00 -30.83
CA GLN A 411 14.50 -0.17 -31.05
C GLN A 411 14.34 1.22 -30.44
N ASN A 412 13.15 1.81 -30.49
CA ASN A 412 12.84 3.08 -29.82
C ASN A 412 12.90 2.94 -28.30
N ASP A 413 12.34 1.87 -27.73
CA ASP A 413 12.38 1.60 -26.28
C ASP A 413 13.82 1.43 -25.79
N TRP A 414 14.60 0.63 -26.50
CA TRP A 414 16.02 0.43 -26.21
C TRP A 414 16.79 1.75 -26.26
N LEU A 415 16.60 2.52 -27.33
CA LEU A 415 17.31 3.78 -27.54
C LEU A 415 16.94 4.84 -26.50
N ARG A 416 15.65 4.93 -26.15
CA ARG A 416 15.14 5.78 -25.06
C ARG A 416 15.83 5.44 -23.74
N ASN A 417 15.84 4.16 -23.36
CA ASN A 417 16.46 3.72 -22.11
C ASN A 417 17.95 4.06 -22.05
N GLU A 418 18.65 3.94 -23.20
CA GLU A 418 20.06 4.26 -23.30
C GLU A 418 20.35 5.78 -23.20
N MET A 419 19.47 6.64 -23.72
CA MET A 419 19.54 8.10 -23.53
C MET A 419 19.44 8.45 -22.05
N TRP A 420 18.42 7.94 -21.37
CA TRP A 420 18.24 8.14 -19.92
C TRP A 420 19.45 7.67 -19.11
N ARG A 421 19.97 6.48 -19.43
CA ARG A 421 21.14 5.92 -18.75
C ARG A 421 22.39 6.80 -18.86
N ARG A 422 22.55 7.50 -20.00
CA ARG A 422 23.75 8.30 -20.30
C ARG A 422 23.64 9.75 -19.85
N PHE A 423 22.47 10.36 -19.97
CA PHE A 423 22.30 11.81 -19.81
C PHE A 423 21.59 12.22 -18.51
N SER A 424 21.15 11.26 -17.69
CA SER A 424 20.54 11.53 -16.37
C SER A 424 21.51 11.36 -15.20
N ARG A 425 22.81 11.55 -15.43
CA ARG A 425 23.86 11.48 -14.40
C ARG A 425 24.35 12.85 -13.99
#